data_AF-A0A6N0KM76-F1
#
_entry.id   AF-A0A6N0KM76-F1
#
_cell.length_a   1.000
_cell.length_b   1.000
_cell.length_c   1.000
_cell.angle_alpha   90.00
_cell.angle_beta   90.00
_cell.angle_gamma   90.00
#
_symmetry.space_group_name_H-M   'P 1'
#
loop_
_entity.id
_entity.type
_entity.pdbx_description
1 polymer ?
#
loop_
_entity_poly.entity_id
_entity_poly.type
_entity_poly.pdbx_seq_one_letter_code
_entity_poly.pdbx_strand_id
1 'polypeptide(L)'
;MWLWQNYLKYRVALRKQAKAQEALDKEFPPDEPEELTNSWMSDYVKREDDLLHWKWLIHTEYLRNKADVLGAQMPDITEPGMYGRVEWDDDPKQPYYLTEKGIRAARDAIRAEESHRRQAVGYWFGMVMASIAAVTGLISAFKG
;
A
#
# COMPACT_ATOMS: atom_id res chain seq x y z
N MET A 1 -10.07 -13.41 -1.02
CA MET A 1 -9.07 -14.21 -0.29
C MET A 1 -7.64 -13.69 -0.49
N TRP A 2 -7.21 -13.39 -1.73
CA TRP A 2 -5.85 -12.90 -2.05
C TRP A 2 -5.47 -11.55 -1.40
N LEU A 3 -6.40 -10.57 -1.36
CA LEU A 3 -6.19 -9.27 -0.71
C LEU A 3 -5.82 -9.36 0.77
N TRP A 4 -6.38 -10.35 1.48
CA TRP A 4 -6.19 -10.52 2.92
C TRP A 4 -4.78 -11.04 3.24
N GLN A 5 -4.29 -11.97 2.43
CA GLN A 5 -2.91 -12.49 2.54
C GLN A 5 -1.88 -11.39 2.25
N ASN A 6 -2.12 -10.55 1.23
CA ASN A 6 -1.23 -9.44 0.90
C ASN A 6 -1.21 -8.36 1.98
N TYR A 7 -2.37 -8.05 2.58
CA TYR A 7 -2.43 -7.12 3.71
C TYR A 7 -1.66 -7.63 4.94
N LEU A 8 -1.76 -8.93 5.25
CA LEU A 8 -1.00 -9.53 6.34
C LEU A 8 0.50 -9.48 6.09
N LYS A 9 0.95 -9.84 4.87
CA LYS A 9 2.37 -9.73 4.46
C LYS A 9 2.88 -8.29 4.62
N TYR A 10 2.12 -7.32 4.14
CA TYR A 10 2.42 -5.90 4.29
C TYR A 10 2.56 -5.47 5.76
N ARG A 11 1.63 -5.87 6.63
CA ARG A 11 1.73 -5.55 8.07
C ARG A 11 2.93 -6.18 8.76
N VAL A 12 3.28 -7.41 8.39
CA VAL A 12 4.47 -8.10 8.92
C VAL A 12 5.74 -7.40 8.46
N ALA A 13 5.81 -7.02 7.18
CA ALA A 13 6.94 -6.27 6.63
C ALA A 13 7.14 -4.92 7.34
N LEU A 14 6.05 -4.15 7.55
CA LEU A 14 6.11 -2.90 8.31
C LEU A 14 6.56 -3.10 9.76
N ARG A 15 6.10 -4.15 10.43
CA ARG A 15 6.55 -4.47 11.79
C ARG A 15 8.04 -4.82 11.82
N LYS A 16 8.54 -5.53 10.81
CA LYS A 16 9.98 -5.84 10.70
C LYS A 16 10.79 -4.56 10.52
N GLN A 17 10.32 -3.64 9.68
CA GLN A 17 10.97 -2.35 9.44
C GLN A 17 10.95 -1.46 10.69
N ALA A 18 9.82 -1.40 11.42
CA ALA A 18 9.74 -0.67 12.69
C ALA A 18 10.70 -1.22 13.75
N LYS A 19 10.86 -2.54 13.84
CA LYS A 19 11.86 -3.16 14.73
C LYS A 19 13.29 -2.86 14.31
N ALA A 20 13.56 -2.77 13.01
CA ALA A 20 14.88 -2.42 12.49
C ALA A 20 15.22 -0.95 12.81
N GLN A 21 14.24 -0.04 12.70
CA GLN A 21 14.39 1.34 13.14
C GLN A 21 14.68 1.41 14.65
N GLU A 22 13.88 0.73 15.48
CA GLU A 22 14.10 0.73 16.93
C GLU A 22 15.47 0.13 17.32
N ALA A 23 15.99 -0.83 16.54
CA ALA A 23 17.33 -1.36 16.73
C ALA A 23 18.42 -0.35 16.34
N LEU A 24 18.21 0.41 15.25
CA LEU A 24 19.11 1.49 14.84
C LEU A 24 19.12 2.61 15.89
N ASP A 25 17.95 3.06 16.35
CA ASP A 25 17.82 4.11 17.37
C ASP A 25 18.49 3.69 18.71
N LYS A 26 18.56 2.38 19.00
CA LYS A 26 19.28 1.85 20.17
C LYS A 26 20.79 1.75 19.97
N GLU A 27 21.24 1.49 18.74
CA GLU A 27 22.65 1.48 18.37
C GLU A 27 23.21 2.92 18.37
N PHE A 28 22.36 3.90 18.06
CA PHE A 28 22.70 5.32 17.98
C PHE A 28 21.82 6.19 18.91
N PRO A 29 22.01 6.13 20.24
CA PRO A 29 21.26 6.96 21.15
C PRO A 29 21.55 8.46 20.91
N PRO A 30 20.53 9.34 20.95
CA PRO A 30 20.65 10.76 20.62
C PRO A 30 21.47 11.59 21.63
N ASP A 31 21.97 10.99 22.71
CA ASP A 31 22.60 11.67 23.85
C ASP A 31 24.14 11.60 23.85
N GLU A 32 24.78 11.17 22.75
CA GLU A 32 26.24 11.08 22.68
C GLU A 32 26.95 12.43 22.42
N PRO A 33 28.13 12.68 23.02
CA PRO A 33 28.84 13.95 22.91
C PRO A 33 29.32 14.26 21.48
N GLU A 34 29.15 15.53 21.08
CA GLU A 34 29.36 16.10 19.73
C GLU A 34 30.71 15.80 19.06
N GLU A 35 31.73 15.36 19.78
CA GLU A 35 33.11 15.27 19.30
C GLU A 35 33.44 13.98 18.50
N LEU A 36 32.57 12.95 18.52
CA LEU A 36 32.70 11.69 17.76
C LEU A 36 31.82 11.64 16.49
N THR A 37 31.10 12.72 16.20
CA THR A 37 29.85 12.71 15.42
C THR A 37 29.98 12.60 13.91
N ASN A 38 31.05 13.08 13.27
CA ASN A 38 31.01 13.25 11.81
C ASN A 38 30.93 11.93 11.02
N SER A 39 31.72 10.91 11.38
CA SER A 39 31.65 9.60 10.71
C SER A 39 30.40 8.83 11.15
N TRP A 40 30.09 8.88 12.44
CA TRP A 40 29.03 8.09 13.07
C TRP A 40 27.63 8.56 12.68
N MET A 41 27.44 9.89 12.57
CA MET A 41 26.22 10.50 12.06
C MET A 41 26.02 10.21 10.57
N SER A 42 27.11 10.18 9.79
CA SER A 42 27.01 9.86 8.35
C SER A 42 26.55 8.43 8.10
N ASP A 43 27.00 7.47 8.93
CA ASP A 43 26.56 6.08 8.86
C ASP A 43 25.13 5.90 9.35
N TYR A 44 24.73 6.61 10.42
CA TYR A 44 23.35 6.62 10.90
C TYR A 44 22.38 7.14 9.83
N VAL A 45 22.65 8.32 9.25
CA VAL A 45 21.80 8.94 8.22
C VAL A 45 21.65 8.02 7.01
N LYS A 46 22.73 7.39 6.55
CA LYS A 46 22.66 6.41 5.45
C LYS A 46 21.76 5.22 5.79
N ARG A 47 21.92 4.63 6.97
CA ARG A 47 21.09 3.49 7.42
C ARG A 47 19.63 3.89 7.61
N GLU A 48 19.37 5.10 8.09
CA GLU A 48 18.01 5.66 8.23
C GLU A 48 17.36 5.85 6.85
N ASP A 49 18.08 6.45 5.89
CA ASP A 49 17.62 6.62 4.52
C ASP A 49 17.32 5.27 3.85
N ASP A 50 18.17 4.27 4.05
CA ASP A 50 17.92 2.91 3.56
C ASP A 50 16.64 2.31 4.15
N LEU A 51 16.43 2.44 5.47
CA LEU A 51 15.21 1.99 6.13
C LEU A 51 13.97 2.71 5.60
N LEU A 52 14.10 4.00 5.28
CA LEU A 52 13.05 4.80 4.67
C LEU A 52 12.74 4.27 3.26
N HIS A 53 13.74 4.09 2.40
CA HIS A 53 13.58 3.53 1.05
C HIS A 53 12.90 2.16 1.06
N TRP A 54 13.30 1.27 1.97
CA TRP A 54 12.65 -0.03 2.17
C TRP A 54 11.16 0.11 2.52
N LYS A 55 10.79 1.07 3.37
CA LYS A 55 9.40 1.35 3.71
C LYS A 55 8.60 1.80 2.47
N TRP A 56 9.17 2.67 1.65
CA TRP A 56 8.53 3.12 0.41
C TRP A 56 8.30 1.98 -0.59
N LEU A 57 9.24 1.06 -0.71
CA LEU A 57 9.10 -0.14 -1.54
C LEU A 57 7.97 -1.05 -1.04
N ILE A 58 7.90 -1.29 0.27
CA ILE A 58 6.82 -2.08 0.88
C ILE A 58 5.44 -1.46 0.58
N HIS A 59 5.33 -0.13 0.69
CA HIS A 59 4.09 0.58 0.34
C HIS A 59 3.75 0.46 -1.15
N THR A 60 4.76 0.60 -2.02
CA THR A 60 4.60 0.52 -3.47
C THR A 60 4.14 -0.86 -3.91
N GLU A 61 4.76 -1.92 -3.40
CA GLU A 61 4.39 -3.30 -3.70
C GLU A 61 2.96 -3.60 -3.22
N TYR A 62 2.59 -3.13 -2.03
CA TYR A 62 1.23 -3.29 -1.52
C TYR A 62 0.20 -2.58 -2.41
N LEU A 63 0.47 -1.34 -2.83
CA LEU A 63 -0.44 -0.59 -3.70
C LEU A 63 -0.54 -1.20 -5.08
N ARG A 64 0.57 -1.65 -5.67
CA ARG A 64 0.58 -2.36 -6.96
C ARG A 64 -0.27 -3.63 -6.90
N ASN A 65 -0.03 -4.48 -5.91
CA ASN A 65 -0.84 -5.69 -5.72
C ASN A 65 -2.31 -5.38 -5.50
N LYS A 66 -2.63 -4.29 -4.77
CA LYS A 66 -4.02 -3.88 -4.54
C LYS A 66 -4.67 -3.37 -5.83
N ALA A 67 -3.95 -2.60 -6.63
CA ALA A 67 -4.39 -2.11 -7.91
C ALA A 67 -4.64 -3.26 -8.90
N ASP A 68 -3.72 -4.22 -9.00
CA ASP A 68 -3.84 -5.40 -9.87
C ASP A 68 -5.09 -6.22 -9.57
N VAL A 69 -5.42 -6.45 -8.30
CA VAL A 69 -6.63 -7.20 -7.91
C VAL A 69 -7.91 -6.43 -8.24
N LEU A 70 -7.88 -5.10 -8.13
CA LEU A 70 -9.03 -4.26 -8.41
C LEU A 70 -9.16 -3.92 -9.90
N GLY A 71 -8.11 -4.12 -10.69
CA GLY A 71 -8.01 -3.62 -12.05
C GLY A 71 -7.79 -2.11 -12.13
N ALA A 72 -7.33 -1.48 -11.05
CA ALA A 72 -7.09 -0.04 -11.00
C ALA A 72 -5.78 0.30 -11.72
N GLN A 73 -5.75 1.41 -12.45
CA GLN A 73 -4.55 1.86 -13.16
C GLN A 73 -3.57 2.51 -12.17
N MET A 74 -2.33 2.01 -12.15
CA MET A 74 -1.23 2.64 -11.44
C MET A 74 -0.71 3.86 -12.21
N PRO A 75 -0.14 4.87 -11.54
CA PRO A 75 0.52 5.98 -12.23
C PRO A 75 1.65 5.44 -13.11
N ASP A 76 1.87 6.10 -14.25
CA ASP A 76 2.94 5.72 -15.17
C ASP A 76 4.32 6.03 -14.57
N ILE A 77 5.28 5.15 -14.85
CA ILE A 77 6.68 5.29 -14.46
C ILE A 77 7.33 6.46 -15.19
N THR A 78 6.84 6.82 -16.38
CA THR A 78 7.35 7.95 -17.16
C THR A 78 6.95 9.32 -16.60
N GLU A 79 5.95 9.38 -15.72
CA GLU A 79 5.48 10.65 -15.18
C GLU A 79 6.45 11.24 -14.13
N PRO A 80 6.89 12.49 -14.32
CA PRO A 80 7.87 13.09 -13.42
C PRO A 80 7.29 13.26 -12.01
N GLY A 81 8.03 12.73 -11.04
CA GLY A 81 7.72 12.83 -9.62
C GLY A 81 6.67 11.85 -9.13
N MET A 82 6.22 10.87 -9.93
CA MET A 82 5.37 9.76 -9.45
C MET A 82 6.18 8.63 -8.85
N TYR A 83 7.37 8.37 -9.40
CA TYR A 83 8.29 7.36 -8.91
C TYR A 83 9.64 7.99 -8.53
N GLY A 84 10.19 7.50 -7.43
CA GLY A 84 11.60 7.63 -7.08
C GLY A 84 12.34 6.35 -7.43
N ARG A 85 13.65 6.45 -7.59
CA ARG A 85 14.54 5.30 -7.76
C ARG A 85 15.36 5.17 -6.50
N VAL A 86 15.43 3.96 -5.94
CA VAL A 86 16.35 3.73 -4.84
C VAL A 86 17.75 3.54 -5.43
N GLU A 87 18.67 4.41 -5.04
CA GLU A 87 20.09 4.27 -5.32
C GLU A 87 20.71 3.44 -4.20
N TRP A 88 20.69 2.13 -4.36
CA TRP A 88 21.52 1.24 -3.55
C TRP A 88 22.82 0.98 -4.31
N ASP A 89 23.95 1.16 -3.61
CA ASP A 89 25.27 0.84 -4.14
C ASP A 89 25.41 -0.67 -4.49
N ASP A 90 24.61 -1.53 -3.85
CA ASP A 90 24.77 -3.00 -3.88
C ASP A 90 23.70 -3.79 -4.65
N ASP A 91 22.63 -3.17 -5.18
CA ASP A 91 21.57 -3.91 -5.90
C ASP A 91 21.42 -3.48 -7.37
N PRO A 92 21.74 -4.35 -8.35
CA PRO A 92 21.61 -4.04 -9.76
C PRO A 92 20.15 -3.88 -10.23
N LYS A 93 19.15 -4.27 -9.42
CA LYS A 93 17.74 -4.15 -9.77
C LYS A 93 17.11 -2.80 -9.42
N GLN A 94 17.82 -1.94 -8.66
CA GLN A 94 17.42 -0.59 -8.23
C GLN A 94 15.92 -0.28 -8.40
N PRO A 95 15.08 -0.79 -7.49
CA PRO A 95 13.63 -0.79 -7.69
C PRO A 95 13.04 0.62 -7.63
N TYR A 96 12.06 0.86 -8.50
CA TYR A 96 11.25 2.08 -8.46
C TYR A 96 10.24 2.01 -7.31
N TYR A 97 10.19 3.05 -6.48
CA TYR A 97 9.19 3.24 -5.45
C TYR A 97 8.29 4.42 -5.79
N LEU A 98 7.03 4.40 -5.35
CA LEU A 98 6.14 5.55 -5.48
C LEU A 98 6.58 6.64 -4.52
N THR A 99 6.71 7.87 -5.02
CA THR A 99 6.86 9.05 -4.15
C THR A 99 5.56 9.32 -3.40
N GLU A 100 5.54 10.30 -2.49
CA GLU A 100 4.30 10.71 -1.81
C GLU A 100 3.17 11.07 -2.79
N LYS A 101 3.52 11.75 -3.88
CA LYS A 101 2.60 12.12 -4.96
C LYS A 101 2.07 10.87 -5.67
N GLY A 102 2.96 9.93 -6.01
CA GLY A 102 2.58 8.66 -6.64
C GLY A 102 1.70 7.79 -5.74
N ILE A 103 1.98 7.74 -4.43
CA ILE A 103 1.15 7.04 -3.45
C ILE A 103 -0.25 7.65 -3.40
N ARG A 104 -0.37 8.98 -3.36
CA ARG A 104 -1.68 9.65 -3.34
C ARG A 104 -2.47 9.32 -4.62
N ALA A 105 -1.85 9.48 -5.78
CA ALA A 105 -2.46 9.16 -7.07
C ALA A 105 -2.94 7.70 -7.15
N ALA A 106 -2.09 6.74 -6.77
CA ALA A 106 -2.45 5.32 -6.74
C ALA A 106 -3.62 5.02 -5.78
N ARG A 107 -3.65 5.67 -4.61
CA ARG A 107 -4.76 5.49 -3.64
C ARG A 107 -6.06 6.06 -4.17
N ASP A 108 -6.03 7.19 -4.87
CA ASP A 108 -7.23 7.81 -5.43
C ASP A 108 -7.79 6.97 -6.58
N ALA A 109 -6.93 6.44 -7.47
CA ALA A 109 -7.33 5.49 -8.50
C ALA A 109 -7.97 4.22 -7.92
N ILE A 110 -7.35 3.63 -6.89
CA ILE A 110 -7.89 2.46 -6.18
C ILE A 110 -9.26 2.76 -5.56
N ARG A 111 -9.43 3.94 -4.95
CA ARG A 111 -10.70 4.34 -4.33
C ARG A 111 -11.80 4.57 -5.35
N ALA A 112 -11.48 5.14 -6.50
CA ALA A 112 -12.43 5.32 -7.60
C ALA A 112 -12.97 3.95 -8.04
N GLU A 113 -12.07 3.00 -8.29
CA GLU A 113 -12.45 1.64 -8.73
C GLU A 113 -13.26 0.88 -7.65
N GLU A 114 -12.89 1.00 -6.38
CA GLU A 114 -13.68 0.45 -5.26
C GLU A 114 -15.08 1.08 -5.16
N SER A 115 -15.22 2.36 -5.50
CA SER A 115 -16.53 3.04 -5.56
C SER A 115 -17.38 2.47 -6.70
N HIS A 116 -16.81 2.34 -7.89
CA HIS A 116 -17.49 1.77 -9.06
C HIS A 116 -17.98 0.33 -8.81
N ARG A 117 -17.13 -0.52 -8.24
CA ARG A 117 -17.53 -1.89 -7.88
C ARG A 117 -18.66 -1.92 -6.85
N ARG A 118 -18.65 -1.05 -5.84
CA ARG A 118 -19.73 -0.99 -4.83
C ARG A 118 -21.08 -0.61 -5.45
N GLN A 119 -21.08 0.32 -6.41
CA GLN A 119 -22.29 0.70 -7.13
C GLN A 119 -22.83 -0.47 -7.97
N ALA A 120 -21.94 -1.19 -8.67
CA ALA A 120 -22.32 -2.36 -9.45
C ALA A 120 -22.90 -3.50 -8.58
N VAL A 121 -22.31 -3.74 -7.40
CA VAL A 121 -22.81 -4.73 -6.43
C VAL A 121 -24.17 -4.30 -5.86
N GLY A 122 -24.34 -3.02 -5.52
CA GLY A 122 -25.62 -2.49 -5.04
C GLY A 122 -26.75 -2.65 -6.05
N TYR A 123 -26.46 -2.40 -7.34
CA TYR A 123 -27.39 -2.60 -8.43
C TYR A 123 -27.81 -4.07 -8.58
N TRP A 124 -26.85 -5.00 -8.56
CA TRP A 124 -27.15 -6.44 -8.62
C TRP A 124 -27.93 -6.94 -7.39
N PHE A 125 -27.57 -6.48 -6.20
CA PHE A 125 -28.28 -6.82 -4.97
C PHE A 125 -29.74 -6.33 -5.01
N GLY A 126 -29.97 -5.11 -5.51
CA GLY A 126 -31.32 -4.58 -5.72
C GLY A 126 -32.15 -5.46 -6.66
N MET A 127 -31.59 -5.91 -7.78
CA MET A 127 -32.28 -6.80 -8.72
C MET A 127 -32.63 -8.16 -8.11
N VAL A 128 -31.71 -8.76 -7.36
CA VAL A 128 -31.94 -10.04 -6.69
C VAL A 128 -33.04 -9.91 -5.64
N MET A 129 -32.96 -8.87 -4.79
CA MET A 129 -33.97 -8.64 -3.75
C MET A 129 -35.35 -8.31 -4.34
N ALA A 130 -35.41 -7.52 -5.43
CA ALA A 130 -36.66 -7.25 -6.13
C ALA A 130 -37.29 -8.52 -6.70
N SER A 131 -36.47 -9.42 -7.25
CA SER A 131 -36.90 -10.70 -7.79
C SER A 131 -37.44 -11.63 -6.68
N ILE A 132 -36.75 -11.71 -5.54
CA ILE A 132 -37.21 -12.48 -4.36
C ILE A 132 -38.53 -11.93 -3.84
N ALA A 133 -38.66 -10.61 -3.70
CA ALA A 133 -39.87 -9.96 -3.23
C ALA A 133 -41.05 -10.21 -4.19
N ALA A 134 -40.83 -10.12 -5.50
CA ALA A 134 -41.85 -10.40 -6.51
C ALA A 134 -42.34 -11.86 -6.46
N VAL A 135 -41.42 -12.82 -6.33
CA VAL A 135 -41.77 -14.26 -6.20
C VAL A 135 -42.54 -14.52 -4.91
N THR A 136 -42.10 -13.92 -3.79
CA THR A 136 -42.77 -14.08 -2.50
C THR A 136 -44.18 -13.50 -2.52
N GLY A 137 -44.35 -12.31 -3.14
CA GLY A 137 -45.65 -11.68 -3.35
C GLY A 137 -46.59 -12.52 -4.21
N LEU A 138 -46.09 -13.11 -5.30
CA LEU A 138 -46.83 -14.04 -6.15
C LEU A 138 -47.29 -15.28 -5.37
N ILE A 139 -46.39 -15.93 -4.63
CA ILE A 139 -46.74 -17.12 -3.81
C ILE A 139 -47.80 -16.77 -2.76
N SER A 140 -47.69 -15.59 -2.12
CA SER A 140 -48.68 -15.12 -1.15
C SER A 140 -50.05 -14.88 -1.79
N ALA A 141 -50.09 -14.34 -3.02
CA ALA A 141 -51.34 -14.09 -3.74
C ALA A 141 -52.05 -15.38 -4.19
N PHE A 142 -51.29 -16.44 -4.50
CA PHE A 142 -51.85 -17.74 -4.92
C PHE A 142 -52.21 -18.68 -3.76
N LYS A 143 -51.75 -18.41 -2.53
CA LYS A 143 -52.12 -19.16 -1.31
C LYS A 143 -53.23 -18.49 -0.49
N GLY A 144 -53.60 -17.26 -0.84
CA GLY A 144 -54.70 -16.51 -0.23
C GLY A 144 -56.03 -16.71 -0.94
#